data_AF-A0A855KDH1-F1
#
_entry.id   AF-A0A855KDH1-F1
#
_cell.length_a   1.000
_cell.length_b   1.000
_cell.length_c   1.000
_cell.angle_alpha   90.00
_cell.angle_beta   90.00
_cell.angle_gamma   90.00
#
_symmetry.space_group_name_H-M   'P 1'
#
loop_
_entity.id
_entity.type
_entity.pdbx_description
1 polymer ?
#
loop_
_entity_poly.entity_id
_entity_poly.type
_entity_poly.pdbx_seq_one_letter_code
_entity_poly.pdbx_strand_id
1 'polypeptide(L)' 'MNTTQPTINAEQCNSTQVSADDELTPSQLDEKYNPDGGGEHPDYTRSDWREAVAQEYTLSGYWEWVAHTLSLGWN' A
#
# COMPACT_ATOMS: atom_id res chain seq x y z
N MET A 1 -11.47 -47.00 16.91
CA MET A 1 -11.94 -46.11 17.98
C MET A 1 -10.91 -44.98 18.10
N ASN A 2 -11.38 -43.74 17.88
CA ASN A 2 -10.79 -42.40 18.06
C ASN A 2 -9.35 -42.15 17.55
N THR A 3 -9.13 -41.12 16.72
CA THR A 3 -9.00 -39.73 17.22
C THR A 3 -9.38 -38.70 16.13
N THR A 4 -10.37 -37.84 16.42
CA THR A 4 -10.43 -36.35 16.35
C THR A 4 -9.36 -35.67 15.46
N GLN A 5 -9.50 -34.63 14.63
CA GLN A 5 -10.50 -33.66 14.13
C GLN A 5 -9.73 -32.87 13.02
N PRO A 6 -10.34 -32.21 12.02
CA PRO A 6 -9.59 -31.43 11.03
C PRO A 6 -8.89 -30.24 11.68
N THR A 7 -7.56 -30.20 11.62
CA THR A 7 -6.79 -29.02 12.03
C THR A 7 -6.83 -27.99 10.89
N ILE A 8 -7.93 -27.24 10.85
CA ILE A 8 -7.91 -25.87 10.37
C ILE A 8 -7.09 -25.08 11.38
N ASN A 9 -5.79 -24.98 11.13
CA ASN A 9 -4.87 -24.18 11.94
C ASN A 9 -5.29 -22.72 11.78
N ALA A 10 -5.77 -22.14 12.87
CA ALA A 10 -6.06 -20.72 13.01
C ALA A 10 -4.75 -19.89 13.04
N GLU A 11 -4.01 -19.89 11.93
CA GLU A 11 -2.76 -19.14 11.76
C GLU A 11 -2.84 -18.15 10.58
N GLN A 12 -4.04 -17.81 10.15
CA GLN A 12 -4.27 -16.53 9.49
C GLN A 12 -4.18 -15.44 10.57
N CYS A 13 -3.00 -14.84 10.71
CA CYS A 13 -2.71 -13.43 11.06
C CYS A 13 -1.24 -13.28 11.48
N ASN A 14 -0.28 -13.72 10.66
CA ASN A 14 1.08 -13.18 10.76
C ASN A 14 1.11 -11.81 10.07
N SER A 15 0.49 -10.81 10.70
CA SER A 15 0.36 -9.41 10.25
C SER A 15 1.68 -8.64 10.38
N THR A 16 2.78 -9.18 9.87
CA THR A 16 4.02 -8.43 9.68
C THR A 16 4.76 -8.96 8.46
N GLN A 17 4.05 -9.11 7.35
CA GLN A 17 4.71 -8.96 6.07
C GLN A 17 5.00 -7.46 5.97
N VAL A 18 6.22 -7.07 6.32
CA VAL A 18 6.75 -5.72 6.02
C VAL A 18 6.97 -5.71 4.51
N SER A 19 5.87 -5.81 3.75
CA SER A 19 5.90 -5.71 2.30
C SER A 19 6.47 -4.34 2.00
N ALA A 20 7.56 -4.34 1.25
CA ALA A 20 8.17 -3.12 0.75
C ALA A 20 7.09 -2.33 0.01
N ASP A 21 7.00 -1.02 0.25
CA ASP A 21 5.91 -0.20 -0.26
C ASP A 21 5.89 -0.19 -1.81
N ASP A 22 7.03 -0.46 -2.43
CA ASP A 22 7.22 -0.69 -3.87
C ASP A 22 6.51 -1.92 -4.45
N GLU A 23 6.14 -2.91 -3.63
CA GLU A 23 5.35 -4.07 -4.06
C GLU A 23 3.85 -3.93 -3.74
N LEU A 24 3.45 -2.84 -3.10
CA LEU A 24 2.06 -2.62 -2.70
C LEU A 24 1.25 -2.00 -3.84
N THR A 25 0.05 -2.53 -4.04
CA THR A 25 -0.94 -1.92 -4.95
C THR A 25 -1.49 -0.62 -4.34
N PRO A 26 -2.06 0.29 -5.17
CA PRO A 26 -2.64 1.55 -4.68
C PRO A 26 -3.66 1.36 -3.55
N SER A 27 -4.50 0.32 -3.65
CA SER A 27 -5.48 -0.01 -2.61
C SER A 27 -4.81 -0.48 -1.31
N GLN A 28 -3.73 -1.24 -1.39
CA GLN A 28 -3.00 -1.68 -0.19
C GLN A 28 -2.25 -0.53 0.48
N LEU A 29 -1.75 0.43 -0.29
CA LEU A 29 -1.16 1.67 0.25
C LEU A 29 -2.24 2.52 0.95
N ASP A 30 -3.43 2.62 0.36
CA ASP A 30 -4.57 3.28 0.99
C ASP A 30 -4.96 2.58 2.30
N GLU A 31 -5.12 1.26 2.30
CA GLU A 31 -5.44 0.51 3.53
C GLU A 31 -4.36 0.63 4.61
N LYS A 32 -3.08 0.71 4.22
CA LYS A 32 -1.93 0.79 5.13
C LYS A 32 -1.76 2.19 5.74
N TYR A 33 -1.86 3.23 4.93
CA TYR A 33 -1.54 4.60 5.34
C TYR A 33 -2.77 5.49 5.56
N ASN A 34 -3.95 5.04 5.12
CA ASN A 34 -5.20 5.81 5.18
C ASN A 34 -6.36 5.07 5.88
N PRO A 35 -6.18 4.58 7.13
CA PRO A 35 -7.25 3.89 7.86
C PRO A 35 -8.45 4.78 8.21
N ASP A 36 -8.23 6.09 8.42
CA ASP A 36 -9.26 7.03 8.88
C ASP A 36 -9.77 7.99 7.79
N GLY A 37 -9.25 7.91 6.56
CA GLY A 37 -9.55 8.86 5.49
C GLY A 37 -8.74 10.17 5.60
N GLY A 38 -7.83 10.41 4.64
CA GLY A 38 -6.90 11.54 4.66
C GLY A 38 -5.43 11.19 4.93
N GLY A 39 -5.05 9.92 5.02
CA GLY A 39 -3.66 9.47 5.17
C GLY A 39 -2.79 9.69 3.94
N GLU A 40 -1.47 9.71 4.11
CA GLU A 40 -0.48 9.95 3.05
C GLU A 40 0.79 9.11 3.26
N HIS A 41 1.52 8.83 2.17
CA HIS A 41 2.77 8.10 2.21
C HIS A 41 3.89 8.96 2.82
N PRO A 42 4.75 8.41 3.69
CA PRO A 42 5.80 9.18 4.37
C PRO A 42 6.80 9.87 3.43
N ASP A 43 7.15 9.24 2.31
CA ASP A 43 8.11 9.80 1.33
C ASP A 43 7.47 10.61 0.20
N TYR A 44 6.14 10.47 0.01
CA TYR A 44 5.45 11.07 -1.14
C TYR A 44 4.17 11.73 -0.67
N THR A 45 4.22 13.03 -0.41
CA THR A 45 3.08 13.75 0.16
C THR A 45 2.02 14.03 -0.92
N ARG A 46 0.81 14.41 -0.48
CA ARG A 46 -0.21 14.91 -1.42
C ARG A 46 0.20 16.22 -2.09
N SER A 47 1.11 16.98 -1.50
CA SER A 47 1.63 18.21 -2.12
C SER A 47 2.47 17.87 -3.33
N ASP A 48 3.38 16.89 -3.21
CA ASP A 48 4.19 16.40 -4.34
C ASP A 48 3.31 15.87 -5.48
N TRP A 49 2.27 15.11 -5.14
CA TRP A 49 1.29 14.65 -6.12
C TRP A 49 0.57 15.81 -6.82
N ARG A 50 0.13 16.84 -6.08
CA ARG A 50 -0.51 18.01 -6.68
C ARG A 50 0.44 18.76 -7.61
N GLU A 51 1.72 18.86 -7.25
CA GLU A 51 2.74 19.43 -8.12
C GLU A 51 2.95 18.58 -9.37
N ALA A 52 2.97 17.25 -9.25
CA ALA A 52 3.06 16.34 -10.39
C ALA A 52 1.83 16.46 -11.32
N VAL A 53 0.63 16.64 -10.76
CA VAL A 53 -0.59 16.91 -11.55
C VAL A 53 -0.51 18.28 -12.23
N ALA A 54 -0.08 19.31 -11.51
CA ALA A 54 0.04 20.68 -12.05
C ALA A 54 1.09 20.79 -13.16
N GLN A 55 2.14 19.96 -13.09
CA GLN A 55 3.18 19.84 -14.12
C GLN A 55 2.84 18.82 -15.22
N GLU A 56 1.62 18.26 -15.19
CA GLU A 56 1.15 17.26 -16.16
C GLU A 56 1.98 15.96 -16.18
N TYR A 57 2.75 15.68 -15.12
CA TYR A 57 3.50 14.45 -14.95
C TYR A 57 2.63 13.25 -14.59
N THR A 58 1.47 13.49 -13.98
CA THR A 58 0.49 12.44 -13.68
C THR A 58 -0.94 12.95 -13.82
N LEU A 59 -1.82 12.05 -14.27
CA LEU A 59 -3.27 12.25 -14.27
C LEU A 59 -3.96 11.20 -13.38
N SER A 60 -3.18 10.33 -12.73
CA SER A 60 -3.67 9.25 -11.90
C SER A 60 -4.02 9.75 -10.50
N GLY A 61 -4.84 8.96 -9.78
CA GLY A 61 -5.12 9.23 -8.38
C GLY A 61 -3.84 9.20 -7.52
N TYR A 62 -3.91 9.82 -6.34
CA TYR A 62 -2.76 9.95 -5.44
C TYR A 62 -2.04 8.61 -5.18
N TRP A 63 -2.77 7.56 -4.78
CA TRP A 63 -2.16 6.26 -4.48
C TRP A 63 -1.63 5.52 -5.71
N GLU A 64 -2.22 5.73 -6.88
CA GLU A 64 -1.70 5.18 -8.14
C GLU A 64 -0.36 5.84 -8.50
N TRP A 65 -0.28 7.15 -8.33
CA TRP A 65 0.96 7.90 -8.52
C TRP A 65 2.04 7.49 -7.51
N VAL A 66 1.69 7.31 -6.22
CA VAL A 66 2.64 6.85 -5.19
C VAL A 66 3.17 5.45 -5.55
N ALA A 67 2.30 4.49 -5.87
CA ALA A 67 2.72 3.14 -6.26
C ALA A 67 3.63 3.16 -7.50
N HIS A 68 3.30 4.00 -8.48
CA HIS A 68 4.13 4.17 -9.67
C HIS A 68 5.51 4.77 -9.33
N THR A 69 5.55 5.79 -8.48
CA THR A 69 6.80 6.46 -8.07
C THR A 69 7.68 5.53 -7.23
N LEU A 70 7.08 4.73 -6.33
CA LEU A 70 7.78 3.69 -5.59
C LEU A 70 8.36 2.61 -6.51
N SER A 71 7.56 2.13 -7.47
CA SER A 71 7.99 1.12 -8.45
C SER A 71 9.09 1.61 -9.39
N LEU A 72 9.06 2.91 -9.75
CA LEU A 72 10.09 3.51 -10.59
C LEU A 72 11.43 3.67 -9.87
N GLY A 73 11.46 3.52 -8.54
CA GLY A 73 12.68 3.45 -7.73
C GLY A 73 13.75 4.42 -8.18
N TRP A 74 13.63 5.70 -7.83
CA TRP A 74 14.77 6.61 -7.97
C TRP A 74 15.89 6.16 -7.04
N ASN A 75 16.79 5.34 -7.59
CA ASN A 75 18.06 4.92 -7.02
C ASN A 75 19.17 5.89 -7.44
#